data_AF-A0A376B589-F1
#
_entry.id   AF-A0A376B589-F1
#
_cell.length_a   1.000
_cell.length_b   1.000
_cell.length_c   1.000
_cell.angle_alpha   90.00
_cell.angle_beta   90.00
_cell.angle_gamma   90.00
#
_symmetry.space_group_name_H-M   'P 1'
#
loop_
_entity.id
_entity.type
_entity.pdbx_description
1 polymer ?
#
loop_
_entity_poly.entity_id
_entity_poly.type
_entity_poly.pdbx_seq_one_letter_code
_entity_poly.pdbx_strand_id
1 'polypeptide(L)'
;MLFKQWNEQNEPRHILDDEVLIDLSNNTSLLESTNLPVFNIPPILNASRSLLIVPKRLSNLFIDVHSKSSMKHKYSITCKYFSNPKYCEFPICSNNNDSSPSLVDTNILFIDDKLPTIILNFLALQLIDFLKENITKIYVIGLSDRLTSFKEIIDGSIQNNDCITNFVPPEFISNIAASFVNLRPKNTTVWLLPSEGPIGFEKINPEYIELLALKIMDNLSVPRDFVHHCLKNWSENNGSHVTTLYI
;
A
#
# COMPACT_ATOMS: atom_id res chain seq x y z
N MET A 1 -15.39 57.79 -8.49
CA MET A 1 -15.45 56.64 -7.57
C MET A 1 -16.89 56.16 -7.53
N LEU A 2 -17.21 55.13 -8.31
CA LEU A 2 -18.52 54.48 -8.31
C LEU A 2 -18.49 53.37 -7.25
N PHE A 3 -19.10 53.64 -6.10
CA PHE A 3 -19.42 52.61 -5.13
C PHE A 3 -20.48 51.69 -5.73
N LYS A 4 -20.13 50.41 -5.90
CA LYS A 4 -21.04 49.36 -6.33
C LYS A 4 -22.21 49.29 -5.34
N GLN A 5 -23.43 49.36 -5.87
CA GLN A 5 -24.64 48.94 -5.17
C GLN A 5 -24.41 47.55 -4.56
N TRP A 6 -24.54 47.47 -3.24
CA TRP A 6 -24.78 46.21 -2.56
C TRP A 6 -26.13 45.70 -3.03
N ASN A 7 -26.12 44.57 -3.73
CA ASN A 7 -27.32 43.78 -3.93
C ASN A 7 -27.84 43.39 -2.54
N GLU A 8 -29.06 43.81 -2.25
CA GLU A 8 -29.90 43.33 -1.16
C GLU A 8 -30.27 41.85 -1.41
N GLN A 9 -29.28 40.96 -1.38
CA GLN A 9 -29.54 39.53 -1.24
C GLN A 9 -29.56 39.19 0.26
N ASN A 10 -30.77 39.03 0.76
CA ASN A 10 -31.11 38.52 2.08
C ASN A 10 -30.41 37.17 2.32
N GLU A 11 -29.54 37.16 3.32
CA GLU A 11 -28.97 36.03 4.06
C GLU A 11 -28.13 34.99 3.29
N PRO A 12 -27.04 34.47 3.89
CA PRO A 12 -26.28 33.36 3.34
C PRO A 12 -27.12 32.08 3.43
N ARG A 13 -27.75 31.68 2.33
CA ARG A 13 -28.41 30.37 2.23
C ARG A 13 -27.36 29.27 2.18
N HIS A 14 -27.58 28.19 2.93
CA HIS A 14 -26.83 26.98 2.69
C HIS A 14 -27.28 26.41 1.34
N ILE A 15 -26.39 25.74 0.60
CA ILE A 15 -26.72 24.98 -0.62
C ILE A 15 -27.84 23.94 -0.37
N LEU A 16 -28.12 23.63 0.90
CA LEU A 16 -29.20 22.74 1.35
C LEU A 16 -30.59 23.40 1.39
N ASP A 17 -30.67 24.74 1.31
CA ASP A 17 -31.93 25.50 1.38
C ASP A 17 -32.51 25.81 -0.01
N ASP A 18 -31.79 25.48 -1.08
CA ASP A 18 -32.36 25.49 -2.42
C ASP A 18 -33.36 24.32 -2.48
N GLU A 19 -34.63 24.63 -2.72
CA GLU A 19 -35.63 23.64 -3.11
C GLU A 19 -35.14 22.99 -4.41
N VAL A 20 -34.33 21.95 -4.29
CA VAL A 20 -34.03 21.05 -5.37
C VAL A 20 -35.40 20.57 -5.85
N LEU A 21 -35.79 20.99 -7.05
CA LEU A 21 -36.87 20.38 -7.80
C LEU A 21 -36.43 18.93 -8.07
N ILE A 22 -36.61 18.08 -7.06
CA ILE A 22 -36.49 16.65 -7.18
C ILE A 22 -37.68 16.27 -8.04
N ASP A 23 -37.39 15.95 -9.29
CA ASP A 23 -38.32 15.35 -10.21
C ASP A 23 -38.72 13.97 -9.65
N LEU A 24 -39.71 13.95 -8.76
CA LEU A 24 -40.26 12.78 -8.06
C LEU A 24 -40.82 11.71 -9.03
N SER A 25 -40.78 11.96 -10.33
CA SER A 25 -41.13 11.03 -11.39
C SER A 25 -40.03 9.99 -11.65
N ASN A 26 -38.78 10.30 -11.30
CA ASN A 26 -37.66 9.36 -11.34
C ASN A 26 -37.19 9.12 -9.90
N ASN A 27 -37.50 7.94 -9.36
CA ASN A 27 -36.91 7.41 -8.12
C ASN A 27 -35.41 7.14 -8.30
N THR A 28 -34.62 8.11 -8.75
CA THR A 28 -33.17 8.08 -8.60
C THR A 28 -32.88 8.44 -7.16
N SER A 29 -32.94 7.43 -6.30
CA SER A 29 -32.27 7.48 -5.00
C SER A 29 -30.90 8.12 -5.21
N LEU A 30 -30.62 9.27 -4.60
CA LEU A 30 -29.28 9.88 -4.57
C LEU A 30 -28.21 8.94 -3.97
N LEU A 31 -28.66 7.79 -3.43
CA LEU A 31 -27.87 6.68 -2.93
C LEU A 31 -28.25 5.41 -3.70
N GLU A 32 -27.79 5.28 -4.94
CA GLU A 32 -27.79 3.98 -5.60
C GLU A 32 -26.70 3.11 -4.98
N SER A 33 -27.04 1.87 -4.61
CA SER A 33 -26.05 0.90 -4.13
C SER A 33 -25.03 0.65 -5.24
N THR A 34 -23.79 1.04 -5.02
CA THR A 34 -22.71 0.83 -5.97
C THR A 34 -22.08 -0.54 -5.76
N ASN A 35 -21.64 -1.17 -6.85
CA ASN A 35 -20.98 -2.47 -6.78
C ASN A 35 -19.64 -2.37 -6.03
N LEU A 36 -19.38 -3.37 -5.19
CA LEU A 36 -18.11 -3.50 -4.48
C LEU A 36 -16.96 -3.81 -5.45
N PRO A 37 -15.70 -3.45 -5.12
CA PRO A 37 -14.55 -3.76 -5.94
C PRO A 37 -14.40 -5.28 -6.17
N VAL A 38 -14.25 -5.70 -7.43
CA VAL A 38 -14.01 -7.10 -7.80
C VAL A 38 -12.61 -7.22 -8.39
N PHE A 39 -11.79 -8.10 -7.82
CA PHE A 39 -10.41 -8.32 -8.26
C PHE A 39 -10.29 -9.63 -9.04
N ASN A 40 -9.49 -9.58 -10.10
CA ASN A 40 -9.00 -10.76 -10.79
C ASN A 40 -7.54 -10.97 -10.39
N ILE A 41 -7.31 -11.93 -9.50
CA ILE A 41 -6.00 -12.27 -8.96
C ILE A 41 -5.40 -13.39 -9.82
N PRO A 42 -4.24 -13.20 -10.47
CA PRO A 42 -3.67 -14.20 -11.34
C PRO A 42 -3.11 -15.38 -10.54
N PRO A 43 -3.24 -16.63 -11.04
CA PRO A 43 -2.81 -17.84 -10.32
C PRO A 43 -1.30 -17.89 -10.02
N ILE A 44 -0.49 -17.14 -10.78
CA ILE A 44 0.96 -17.01 -10.56
C ILE A 44 1.30 -16.52 -9.16
N LEU A 45 0.40 -15.77 -8.51
CA LEU A 45 0.64 -15.25 -7.16
C LEU A 45 0.79 -16.39 -6.13
N ASN A 46 0.08 -17.52 -6.35
CA ASN A 46 0.16 -18.74 -5.55
C ASN A 46 1.27 -19.70 -5.99
N ALA A 47 2.00 -19.39 -7.08
CA ALA A 47 3.05 -20.27 -7.57
C ALA A 47 4.37 -20.12 -6.81
N SER A 48 4.52 -19.06 -6.01
CA SER A 48 5.75 -18.77 -5.28
C SER A 48 5.63 -19.07 -3.79
N ARG A 49 6.74 -19.46 -3.17
CA ARG A 49 6.82 -19.80 -1.75
C ARG A 49 6.64 -18.61 -0.82
N SER A 50 7.08 -17.43 -1.25
CA SER A 50 6.92 -16.16 -0.52
C SER A 50 6.25 -15.07 -1.35
N LEU A 51 5.49 -14.22 -0.67
CA LEU A 51 4.91 -13.00 -1.23
C LEU A 51 5.42 -11.79 -0.43
N LEU A 52 5.93 -10.79 -1.12
CA LEU A 52 6.29 -9.49 -0.57
C LEU A 52 5.35 -8.42 -1.12
N ILE A 53 4.55 -7.79 -0.25
CA ILE A 53 3.63 -6.70 -0.59
C ILE A 53 4.31 -5.37 -0.26
N VAL A 54 4.46 -4.53 -1.27
CA VAL A 54 5.28 -3.32 -1.21
C VAL A 54 4.46 -2.10 -1.62
N PRO A 55 4.43 -1.02 -0.81
CA PRO A 55 3.90 0.26 -1.24
C PRO A 55 4.65 0.75 -2.48
N LYS A 56 3.92 1.22 -3.49
CA LYS A 56 4.50 1.71 -4.76
C LYS A 56 5.54 2.81 -4.53
N ARG A 57 5.42 3.58 -3.43
CA ARG A 57 6.42 4.55 -3.01
C ARG A 57 7.83 3.95 -2.85
N LEU A 58 7.91 2.68 -2.44
CA LEU A 58 9.16 1.95 -2.22
C LEU A 58 9.59 1.12 -3.44
N SER A 59 8.93 1.22 -4.60
CA SER A 59 9.30 0.48 -5.82
C SER A 59 10.74 0.72 -6.24
N ASN A 60 11.27 1.91 -5.95
CA ASN A 60 12.63 2.30 -6.33
C ASN A 60 13.70 1.45 -5.62
N LEU A 61 13.40 0.85 -4.47
CA LEU A 61 14.31 -0.08 -3.80
C LEU A 61 14.58 -1.34 -4.65
N PHE A 62 13.67 -1.67 -5.56
CA PHE A 62 13.67 -2.91 -6.34
C PHE A 62 14.02 -2.69 -7.82
N ILE A 63 14.61 -1.54 -8.18
CA ILE A 63 14.96 -1.22 -9.58
C ILE A 63 15.86 -2.29 -10.21
N ASP A 64 16.84 -2.82 -9.47
CA ASP A 64 17.70 -3.90 -9.97
C ASP A 64 16.94 -5.21 -10.21
N VAL A 65 15.85 -5.45 -9.48
CA VAL A 65 14.93 -6.58 -9.70
C VAL A 65 14.09 -6.33 -10.96
N HIS A 66 13.67 -5.08 -11.17
CA HIS A 66 12.95 -4.64 -12.37
C HIS A 66 13.82 -4.63 -13.64
N SER A 67 15.11 -4.30 -13.52
CA SER A 67 15.99 -4.01 -14.67
C SER A 67 16.74 -5.25 -15.18
N LYS A 68 17.15 -6.15 -14.29
CA LYS A 68 17.89 -7.38 -14.66
C LYS A 68 17.00 -8.50 -15.15
N SER A 69 15.74 -8.49 -14.73
CA SER A 69 14.78 -9.44 -15.24
C SER A 69 14.28 -8.94 -16.60
N SER A 70 14.03 -9.86 -17.53
CA SER A 70 13.21 -9.59 -18.73
C SER A 70 11.74 -9.27 -18.35
N MET A 71 11.47 -8.77 -17.14
CA MET A 71 10.15 -8.50 -16.59
C MET A 71 9.73 -7.07 -16.87
N LYS A 72 9.19 -6.90 -18.07
CA LYS A 72 7.95 -6.13 -18.15
C LYS A 72 6.94 -6.79 -17.21
N HIS A 73 6.19 -5.99 -16.45
CA HIS A 73 5.06 -6.42 -15.62
C HIS A 73 4.17 -7.44 -16.35
N LYS A 74 4.51 -8.73 -16.28
CA LYS A 74 3.85 -9.77 -17.08
C LYS A 74 2.50 -10.14 -16.49
N TYR A 75 2.31 -9.82 -15.21
CA TYR A 75 1.12 -10.11 -14.44
C TYR A 75 0.75 -8.90 -13.60
N SER A 76 -0.55 -8.62 -13.54
CA SER A 76 -1.12 -7.62 -12.65
C SER A 76 -2.42 -8.17 -12.06
N ILE A 77 -2.71 -7.78 -10.82
CA ILE A 77 -4.07 -7.91 -10.30
C ILE A 77 -4.87 -6.78 -10.95
N THR A 78 -6.03 -7.09 -11.50
CA THR A 78 -6.92 -6.08 -12.09
C THR A 78 -8.16 -5.93 -11.22
N CYS A 79 -8.55 -4.70 -10.95
CA CYS A 79 -9.75 -4.38 -10.20
C CYS A 79 -10.78 -3.69 -11.11
N LYS A 80 -12.01 -4.19 -11.09
CA LYS A 80 -13.18 -3.48 -11.65
C LYS A 80 -13.88 -2.75 -10.51
N TYR A 81 -13.90 -1.43 -10.57
CA TYR A 81 -14.51 -0.57 -9.56
C TYR A 81 -15.32 0.54 -10.24
N PHE A 82 -16.57 0.72 -9.80
CA PHE A 82 -17.60 1.55 -10.43
C PHE A 82 -18.03 1.15 -11.85
N SER A 83 -19.15 1.71 -12.31
CA SER A 83 -19.74 1.54 -13.65
C SER A 83 -18.88 2.12 -14.79
N ASN A 84 -17.74 2.73 -14.48
CA ASN A 84 -16.76 3.21 -15.45
C ASN A 84 -15.61 2.18 -15.60
N PRO A 85 -15.09 1.92 -16.81
CA PRO A 85 -14.08 0.89 -17.07
C PRO A 85 -12.67 1.29 -16.60
N LYS A 86 -12.53 2.10 -15.55
CA LYS A 86 -11.22 2.42 -14.97
C LYS A 86 -10.72 1.20 -14.20
N TYR A 87 -9.81 0.46 -14.83
CA TYR A 87 -9.11 -0.65 -14.19
C TYR A 87 -8.02 -0.09 -13.28
N CYS A 88 -8.00 -0.53 -12.02
CA CYS A 88 -6.80 -0.40 -11.20
C CYS A 88 -5.93 -1.63 -11.43
N GLU A 89 -4.66 -1.43 -11.74
CA GLU A 89 -3.68 -2.50 -11.93
C GLU A 89 -2.66 -2.49 -10.80
N PHE A 90 -2.44 -3.66 -10.21
CA PHE A 90 -1.42 -3.88 -9.18
C PHE A 90 -0.33 -4.78 -9.77
N PRO A 91 0.83 -4.22 -10.16
CA PRO A 91 1.84 -4.99 -10.87
C PRO A 91 2.50 -6.03 -9.96
N ILE A 92 2.77 -7.20 -10.55
CA ILE A 92 3.47 -8.31 -9.89
C ILE A 92 4.81 -8.54 -10.60
N CYS A 93 5.88 -8.63 -9.81
CA CYS A 93 7.18 -9.13 -10.25
C CYS A 93 7.39 -10.53 -9.68
N SER A 94 7.69 -11.50 -10.54
CA SER A 94 7.75 -12.92 -10.16
C SER A 94 9.01 -13.56 -10.72
N ASN A 95 9.97 -13.90 -9.87
CA ASN A 95 11.23 -14.51 -10.32
C ASN A 95 11.15 -16.05 -10.35
N ASN A 96 10.39 -16.58 -11.32
CA ASN A 96 10.22 -18.02 -11.47
C ASN A 96 11.23 -18.67 -12.42
N ASN A 97 11.87 -17.88 -13.29
CA ASN A 97 12.82 -18.38 -14.29
C ASN A 97 13.93 -17.34 -14.47
N ASP A 98 15.05 -17.50 -13.76
CA ASP A 98 16.39 -17.38 -14.31
C ASP A 98 17.44 -17.41 -13.20
N SER A 99 18.58 -18.03 -13.54
CA SER A 99 19.85 -18.20 -12.81
C SER A 99 20.51 -16.94 -12.22
N SER A 100 19.74 -15.90 -11.90
CA SER A 100 20.18 -14.67 -11.27
C SER A 100 19.99 -14.74 -9.74
N PRO A 101 20.88 -14.11 -8.96
CA PRO A 101 20.85 -14.19 -7.50
C PRO A 101 19.75 -13.31 -6.85
N SER A 102 18.72 -12.88 -7.58
CA SER A 102 17.66 -12.03 -7.06
C SER A 102 16.49 -12.86 -6.51
N LEU A 103 16.13 -12.69 -5.24
CA LEU A 103 14.84 -13.10 -4.64
C LEU A 103 14.28 -14.43 -5.19
N VAL A 104 14.91 -15.55 -4.83
CA VAL A 104 14.49 -16.88 -5.28
C VAL A 104 13.08 -17.16 -4.75
N ASP A 105 12.18 -17.57 -5.65
CA ASP A 105 10.84 -18.08 -5.30
C ASP A 105 9.98 -17.06 -4.50
N THR A 106 10.14 -15.77 -4.82
CA THR A 106 9.38 -14.68 -4.19
C THR A 106 8.66 -13.85 -5.24
N ASN A 107 7.35 -13.68 -5.05
CA ASN A 107 6.55 -12.71 -5.77
C ASN A 107 6.58 -11.36 -5.03
N ILE A 108 6.72 -10.27 -5.77
CA ILE A 108 6.59 -8.90 -5.25
C ILE A 108 5.34 -8.28 -5.84
N LEU A 109 4.40 -7.87 -4.98
CA LEU A 109 3.17 -7.17 -5.35
C LEU A 109 3.30 -5.70 -4.97
N PHE A 110 3.20 -4.79 -5.95
CA PHE A 110 3.22 -3.36 -5.68
C PHE A 110 1.80 -2.80 -5.54
N ILE A 111 1.60 -2.00 -4.49
CA ILE A 111 0.29 -1.44 -4.15
C ILE A 111 0.38 0.07 -4.11
N ASP A 112 -0.49 0.74 -4.86
CA ASP A 112 -0.59 2.19 -4.85
C ASP A 112 -1.51 2.63 -3.70
N ASP A 113 -0.92 3.09 -2.60
CA ASP A 113 -1.65 3.57 -1.42
C ASP A 113 -2.51 4.82 -1.71
N LYS A 114 -2.33 5.48 -2.88
CA LYS A 114 -3.21 6.57 -3.34
C LYS A 114 -4.61 6.09 -3.71
N LEU A 115 -4.83 4.79 -3.85
CA LEU A 115 -6.13 4.23 -4.17
C LEU A 115 -7.10 4.41 -2.99
N PRO A 116 -8.42 4.56 -3.26
CA PRO A 116 -9.42 4.62 -2.21
C PRO A 116 -9.33 3.46 -1.22
N THR A 117 -9.48 3.74 0.08
CA THR A 117 -9.35 2.75 1.16
C THR A 117 -10.27 1.54 0.97
N ILE A 118 -11.46 1.75 0.41
CA ILE A 118 -12.39 0.65 0.08
C ILE A 118 -11.75 -0.37 -0.88
N ILE A 119 -10.97 0.08 -1.87
CA ILE A 119 -10.26 -0.80 -2.80
C ILE A 119 -9.18 -1.57 -2.04
N LEU A 120 -8.37 -0.90 -1.22
CA LEU A 120 -7.28 -1.53 -0.47
C LEU A 120 -7.80 -2.58 0.53
N ASN A 121 -8.94 -2.29 1.19
CA ASN A 121 -9.56 -3.20 2.14
C ASN A 121 -10.10 -4.46 1.45
N PHE A 122 -10.82 -4.30 0.33
CA PHE A 122 -11.34 -5.45 -0.42
C PHE A 122 -10.22 -6.24 -1.11
N LEU A 123 -9.15 -5.56 -1.57
CA LEU A 123 -7.96 -6.23 -2.08
C LEU A 123 -7.32 -7.11 -1.00
N ALA A 124 -7.14 -6.58 0.21
CA ALA A 124 -6.56 -7.34 1.32
C ALA A 124 -7.40 -8.57 1.67
N LEU A 125 -8.73 -8.43 1.74
CA LEU A 125 -9.65 -9.55 1.99
C LEU A 125 -9.51 -10.64 0.92
N GLN A 126 -9.62 -10.26 -0.37
CA GLN A 126 -9.56 -11.23 -1.47
C GLN A 126 -8.17 -11.86 -1.61
N LEU A 127 -7.10 -11.10 -1.36
CA LEU A 127 -5.74 -11.64 -1.29
C LEU A 127 -5.63 -12.67 -0.18
N ILE A 128 -6.04 -12.34 1.04
CA ILE A 128 -5.94 -13.26 2.18
C ILE A 128 -6.69 -14.56 1.91
N ASP A 129 -7.90 -14.48 1.35
CA ASP A 129 -8.65 -15.67 0.99
C ASP A 129 -7.95 -16.50 -0.09
N PHE A 130 -7.36 -15.84 -1.08
CA PHE A 130 -6.64 -16.48 -2.18
C PHE A 130 -5.32 -17.17 -1.74
N LEU A 131 -4.62 -16.61 -0.75
CA LEU A 131 -3.28 -17.06 -0.34
C LEU A 131 -3.30 -18.21 0.69
N LYS A 132 -4.48 -18.60 1.20
CA LYS A 132 -4.65 -19.57 2.31
C LYS A 132 -4.01 -20.95 2.09
N GLU A 133 -3.80 -21.37 0.85
CA GLU A 133 -3.50 -22.78 0.55
C GLU A 133 -2.04 -23.09 0.19
N ASN A 134 -1.25 -22.12 -0.30
CA ASN A 134 0.04 -22.43 -0.93
C ASN A 134 1.24 -21.56 -0.49
N ILE A 135 1.01 -20.41 0.16
CA ILE A 135 2.11 -19.50 0.51
C ILE A 135 2.65 -19.81 1.90
N THR A 136 3.97 -19.99 1.98
CA THR A 136 4.64 -20.29 3.26
C THR A 136 4.96 -19.06 4.07
N LYS A 137 5.19 -17.90 3.42
CA LYS A 137 5.49 -16.63 4.10
C LYS A 137 4.93 -15.43 3.32
N ILE A 138 4.23 -14.55 4.03
CA ILE A 138 3.72 -13.28 3.51
C ILE A 138 4.46 -12.17 4.24
N TYR A 139 5.06 -11.24 3.50
CA TYR A 139 5.70 -10.05 4.03
C TYR A 139 4.94 -8.83 3.55
N VAL A 140 4.58 -7.91 4.44
CA VAL A 140 3.85 -6.69 4.10
C VAL A 140 4.62 -5.49 4.62
N ILE A 141 4.92 -4.54 3.74
CA ILE A 141 5.55 -3.29 4.12
C ILE A 141 4.45 -2.22 4.23
N GLY A 142 4.45 -1.48 5.34
CA GLY A 142 3.57 -0.34 5.54
C GLY A 142 4.35 0.92 5.88
N LEU A 143 3.87 2.06 5.41
CA LEU A 143 4.33 3.39 5.81
C LEU A 143 3.29 4.05 6.72
N SER A 144 3.71 4.85 7.69
CA SER A 144 2.78 5.62 8.52
C SER A 144 3.42 6.87 9.12
N ASP A 145 2.69 7.99 9.06
CA ASP A 145 3.02 9.26 9.73
C ASP A 145 2.63 9.28 11.21
N ARG A 146 2.02 8.20 11.69
CA ARG A 146 1.58 8.05 13.08
C ARG A 146 2.44 7.08 13.85
N LEU A 147 3.60 6.71 13.32
CA LEU A 147 4.58 5.87 14.01
C LEU A 147 5.80 6.69 14.41
N THR A 148 6.31 6.46 15.60
CA THR A 148 7.54 7.09 16.09
C THR A 148 8.79 6.29 15.72
N SER A 149 8.65 4.98 15.52
CA SER A 149 9.74 4.03 15.34
C SER A 149 9.33 2.91 14.39
N PHE A 150 10.33 2.21 13.83
CA PHE A 150 10.13 1.00 13.06
C PHE A 150 9.43 -0.08 13.91
N LYS A 151 8.41 -0.73 13.37
CA LYS A 151 7.70 -1.83 14.06
C LYS A 151 7.66 -3.07 13.19
N GLU A 152 7.81 -4.22 13.83
CA GLU A 152 7.68 -5.53 13.21
C GLU A 152 6.57 -6.31 13.93
N ILE A 153 5.65 -6.88 13.15
CA ILE A 153 4.52 -7.66 13.65
C ILE A 153 4.56 -9.01 12.94
N ILE A 154 4.76 -10.09 13.69
CA ILE A 154 4.88 -11.45 13.15
C ILE A 154 3.67 -12.26 13.60
N ASP A 155 3.02 -12.93 12.65
CA ASP A 155 1.95 -13.87 12.93
C ASP A 155 2.48 -15.09 13.69
N GLY A 156 1.77 -15.48 14.77
CA GLY A 156 2.15 -16.59 15.64
C GLY A 156 2.98 -16.24 16.88
N SER A 157 3.46 -15.00 17.05
CA SER A 157 4.18 -14.60 18.28
C SER A 157 3.26 -14.27 19.47
N ILE A 158 1.96 -14.58 19.39
CA ILE A 158 0.97 -14.06 20.33
C ILE A 158 0.11 -15.21 20.84
N GLN A 159 0.62 -15.88 21.88
CA GLN A 159 -0.26 -16.59 22.80
C GLN A 159 -0.97 -15.63 23.78
N ASN A 160 -0.63 -14.33 23.84
CA ASN A 160 -1.31 -13.34 24.68
C ASN A 160 -1.11 -11.93 24.10
N ASN A 161 -2.16 -11.21 23.67
CA ASN A 161 -2.27 -9.74 23.49
C ASN A 161 -1.11 -8.87 22.92
N ASP A 162 0.02 -9.41 22.47
CA ASP A 162 1.27 -8.68 22.20
C ASP A 162 1.35 -7.97 20.84
N CYS A 163 0.39 -8.16 19.93
CA CYS A 163 0.28 -7.30 18.74
C CYS A 163 -0.11 -5.86 19.12
N ILE A 164 -0.85 -5.69 20.22
CA ILE A 164 -1.31 -4.39 20.70
C ILE A 164 -0.21 -3.69 21.53
N THR A 165 0.75 -4.44 22.09
CA THR A 165 1.84 -3.88 22.92
C THR A 165 2.91 -3.16 22.12
N ASN A 166 3.00 -3.39 20.81
CA ASN A 166 3.95 -2.68 19.96
C ASN A 166 3.51 -1.25 19.62
N PHE A 167 2.24 -0.89 19.72
CA PHE A 167 1.78 0.48 19.47
C PHE A 167 1.69 1.25 20.78
N VAL A 168 2.34 2.40 20.84
CA VAL A 168 2.23 3.32 21.97
C VAL A 168 1.18 4.37 21.60
N PRO A 169 0.03 4.47 22.29
CA PRO A 169 -0.95 5.50 21.98
C PRO A 169 -0.31 6.90 21.94
N PRO A 170 -0.60 7.74 20.92
CA PRO A 170 -1.68 7.62 19.94
C PRO A 170 -1.26 7.02 18.58
N GLU A 171 -0.27 6.13 18.53
CA GLU A 171 0.20 5.54 17.26
C GLU A 171 -0.87 4.65 16.59
N PHE A 172 -0.96 4.72 15.25
CA PHE A 172 -1.83 3.85 14.44
C PHE A 172 -1.33 3.68 13.00
N ILE A 173 -2.01 2.85 12.23
CA ILE A 173 -1.79 2.62 10.79
C ILE A 173 -3.13 2.60 10.05
N SER A 174 -3.14 3.02 8.78
CA SER A 174 -4.38 3.15 7.98
C SER A 174 -4.26 2.67 6.53
N ASN A 175 -3.08 2.22 6.10
CA ASN A 175 -2.85 1.68 4.74
C ASN A 175 -3.19 0.18 4.67
N ILE A 176 -2.86 -0.46 3.55
CA ILE A 176 -3.16 -1.88 3.37
C ILE A 176 -2.54 -2.77 4.47
N ALA A 177 -1.40 -2.37 5.03
CA ALA A 177 -0.78 -3.09 6.14
C ALA A 177 -1.71 -3.15 7.37
N ALA A 178 -2.55 -2.14 7.60
CA ALA A 178 -3.56 -2.15 8.65
C ALA A 178 -4.55 -3.30 8.49
N SER A 179 -4.99 -3.58 7.25
CA SER A 179 -5.87 -4.71 6.95
C SER A 179 -5.20 -6.05 7.25
N PHE A 180 -3.91 -6.20 6.93
CA PHE A 180 -3.16 -7.41 7.27
C PHE A 180 -2.95 -7.58 8.78
N VAL A 181 -2.65 -6.50 9.50
CA VAL A 181 -2.52 -6.51 10.97
C VAL A 181 -3.86 -6.85 11.64
N ASN A 182 -4.98 -6.35 11.09
CA ASN A 182 -6.31 -6.59 11.63
C ASN A 182 -6.81 -8.02 11.34
N LEU A 183 -6.65 -8.49 10.10
CA LEU A 183 -7.15 -9.80 9.65
C LEU A 183 -6.26 -10.97 10.07
N ARG A 184 -4.99 -10.70 10.41
CA ARG A 184 -4.00 -11.68 10.92
C ARG A 184 -3.95 -12.99 10.11
N PRO A 185 -3.68 -12.91 8.79
CA PRO A 185 -3.46 -14.10 7.98
C PRO A 185 -2.25 -14.90 8.47
N LYS A 186 -2.33 -16.24 8.34
CA LYS A 186 -1.26 -17.13 8.78
C LYS A 186 0.08 -16.82 8.09
N ASN A 187 1.19 -17.00 8.79
CA ASN A 187 2.56 -16.85 8.28
C ASN A 187 2.87 -15.43 7.73
N THR A 188 2.25 -14.41 8.31
CA THR A 188 2.41 -13.03 7.86
C THR A 188 3.35 -12.25 8.76
N THR A 189 4.31 -11.54 8.16
CA THR A 189 5.16 -10.57 8.84
C THR A 189 4.89 -9.19 8.25
N VAL A 190 4.59 -8.22 9.10
CA VAL A 190 4.34 -6.83 8.71
C VAL A 190 5.48 -5.96 9.24
N TRP A 191 6.17 -5.27 8.33
CA TRP A 191 7.19 -4.27 8.64
C TRP A 191 6.60 -2.87 8.43
N LEU A 192 6.58 -2.07 9.48
CA LEU A 192 6.01 -0.73 9.48
C LEU A 192 7.14 0.29 9.65
N LEU A 193 7.29 1.17 8.67
CA LEU A 193 8.26 2.25 8.71
C LEU A 193 7.54 3.56 9.05
N PRO A 194 8.11 4.38 9.96
CA PRO A 194 7.64 5.74 10.14
C PRO A 194 8.01 6.58 8.92
N SER A 195 7.11 7.47 8.54
CA SER A 195 7.25 8.34 7.37
C SER A 195 6.61 9.71 7.59
N GLU A 196 6.97 10.71 6.82
CA GLU A 196 6.31 12.03 6.88
C GLU A 196 5.73 12.46 5.53
N GLY A 197 4.70 13.29 5.54
CA GLY A 197 4.11 13.87 4.34
C GLY A 197 2.87 13.12 3.84
N PRO A 198 2.21 13.64 2.79
CA PRO A 198 0.98 13.07 2.28
C PRO A 198 1.22 11.76 1.52
N ILE A 199 0.16 10.96 1.40
CA ILE A 199 0.20 9.66 0.74
C ILE A 199 0.76 9.77 -0.69
N GLY A 200 1.76 8.94 -0.97
CA GLY A 200 2.52 8.88 -2.20
C GLY A 200 3.60 9.95 -2.40
N PHE A 201 3.85 10.77 -1.37
CA PHE A 201 4.98 11.69 -1.28
C PHE A 201 5.72 11.51 0.05
N GLU A 202 5.62 10.33 0.63
CA GLU A 202 6.18 10.00 1.93
C GLU A 202 7.69 10.18 1.93
N LYS A 203 8.19 10.90 2.93
CA LYS A 203 9.59 11.04 3.26
C LYS A 203 9.96 10.03 4.33
N ILE A 204 11.07 9.33 4.14
CA ILE A 204 11.51 8.26 5.04
C ILE A 204 12.95 8.53 5.45
N ASN A 205 13.26 8.38 6.73
CA ASN A 205 14.63 8.46 7.23
C ASN A 205 15.47 7.32 6.60
N PRO A 206 16.65 7.61 5.99
CA PRO A 206 17.58 6.59 5.48
C PRO A 206 17.82 5.40 6.41
N GLU A 207 17.89 5.62 7.72
CA GLU A 207 18.12 4.56 8.71
C GLU A 207 17.03 3.49 8.65
N TYR A 208 15.77 3.89 8.44
CA TYR A 208 14.66 2.94 8.31
C TYR A 208 14.66 2.21 6.97
N ILE A 209 15.19 2.83 5.91
CA ILE A 209 15.40 2.16 4.62
C ILE A 209 16.49 1.09 4.74
N GLU A 210 17.59 1.40 5.44
CA GLU A 210 18.66 0.44 5.71
C GLU A 210 18.15 -0.74 6.55
N LEU A 211 17.44 -0.46 7.64
CA LEU A 211 16.82 -1.49 8.49
C LEU A 211 15.85 -2.38 7.69
N LEU A 212 15.03 -1.79 6.82
CA LEU A 212 14.15 -2.54 5.94
C LEU A 212 14.94 -3.42 4.95
N ALA A 213 16.00 -2.90 4.35
CA ALA A 213 16.83 -3.65 3.42
C ALA A 213 17.51 -4.85 4.10
N LEU A 214 18.00 -4.67 5.33
CA LEU A 214 18.54 -5.75 6.16
C LEU A 214 17.47 -6.82 6.45
N LYS A 215 16.25 -6.41 6.85
CA LYS A 215 15.14 -7.34 7.09
C LYS A 215 14.76 -8.13 5.85
N ILE A 216 14.75 -7.50 4.68
CA ILE A 216 14.50 -8.16 3.39
C ILE A 216 15.61 -9.18 3.10
N MET A 217 16.88 -8.77 3.26
CA MET A 217 18.03 -9.64 3.02
C MET A 217 17.99 -10.90 3.90
N ASP A 218 17.73 -10.73 5.20
CA ASP A 218 17.71 -11.82 6.17
C ASP A 218 16.54 -12.79 5.94
N ASN A 219 15.37 -12.28 5.54
CA ASN A 219 14.14 -13.07 5.45
C ASN A 219 13.86 -13.68 4.07
N LEU A 220 14.45 -13.11 3.01
CA LEU A 220 14.26 -13.54 1.63
C LEU A 220 15.55 -14.06 0.97
N SER A 221 16.59 -14.33 1.76
CA SER A 221 17.86 -14.93 1.31
C SER A 221 18.50 -14.20 0.13
N VAL A 222 18.49 -12.87 0.17
CA VAL A 222 18.99 -12.00 -0.90
C VAL A 222 20.51 -11.79 -0.73
N PRO A 223 21.30 -11.54 -1.80
CA PRO A 223 22.75 -11.32 -1.69
C PRO A 223 23.11 -10.18 -0.74
N ARG A 224 24.28 -10.25 -0.11
CA ARG A 224 24.76 -9.22 0.84
C ARG A 224 24.85 -7.82 0.23
N ASP A 225 25.17 -7.74 -1.07
CA ASP A 225 25.27 -6.47 -1.78
C ASP A 225 23.90 -5.79 -1.96
N PHE A 226 22.80 -6.50 -1.72
CA PHE A 226 21.43 -5.97 -1.85
C PHE A 226 21.20 -4.71 -1.03
N VAL A 227 21.69 -4.66 0.20
CA VAL A 227 21.53 -3.47 1.07
C VAL A 227 22.17 -2.24 0.42
N HIS A 228 23.41 -2.40 -0.08
CA HIS A 228 24.12 -1.33 -0.77
C HIS A 228 23.37 -0.88 -2.04
N HIS A 229 22.87 -1.83 -2.83
CA HIS A 229 22.07 -1.56 -4.02
C HIS A 229 20.75 -0.84 -3.69
N CYS A 230 20.03 -1.24 -2.65
CA CYS A 230 18.79 -0.60 -2.21
C CYS A 230 19.02 0.84 -1.77
N LEU A 231 20.05 1.10 -0.96
CA LEU A 231 20.39 2.45 -0.50
C LEU A 231 20.81 3.34 -1.67
N LYS A 232 21.64 2.81 -2.58
CA LYS A 232 22.02 3.51 -3.80
C LYS A 232 20.78 3.86 -4.63
N ASN A 233 19.92 2.88 -4.92
CA ASN A 233 18.71 3.08 -5.72
C ASN A 233 17.74 4.08 -5.05
N TRP A 234 17.62 4.05 -3.72
CA TRP A 234 16.82 5.02 -2.98
C TRP A 234 17.36 6.45 -3.18
N SER A 235 18.67 6.64 -3.03
CA SER A 235 19.30 7.96 -3.17
C SER A 235 19.25 8.50 -4.60
N GLU A 236 19.46 7.65 -5.61
CA GLU A 236 19.55 8.05 -7.01
C GLU A 236 18.18 8.27 -7.66
N ASN A 237 17.11 7.64 -7.15
CA ASN A 237 15.79 7.67 -7.78
C ASN A 237 14.75 8.45 -6.96
N ASN A 238 15.11 9.66 -6.53
CA ASN A 238 14.22 10.58 -5.81
C ASN A 238 13.62 9.97 -4.52
N GLY A 239 14.40 9.19 -3.78
CA GLY A 239 14.07 8.85 -2.39
C GLY A 239 13.96 10.14 -1.58
N SER A 240 12.74 10.59 -1.30
CA SER A 240 12.53 11.76 -0.46
C SER A 240 12.92 11.44 0.98
N HIS A 241 13.87 12.21 1.49
CA HIS A 241 14.39 12.08 2.84
C HIS A 241 13.70 13.06 3.78
N VAL A 242 13.56 12.66 5.04
CA VAL A 242 13.31 13.61 6.11
C VAL A 242 14.65 14.33 6.35
N THR A 243 14.90 15.41 5.61
CA THR A 243 15.99 16.32 5.94
C THR A 243 15.43 17.27 6.99
N THR A 244 15.79 17.06 8.26
CA THR A 244 15.57 18.06 9.29
C THR A 244 16.32 19.33 8.86
N LEU A 245 15.58 20.34 8.39
CA LEU A 245 16.03 21.74 8.33
C LEU A 245 16.08 22.33 9.75
N TYR A 246 16.60 21.56 10.71
CA TYR A 246 16.88 21.97 12.08
C TYR A 246 18.39 21.82 12.25
N ILE A 247 19.11 22.80 11.68
CA ILE A 247 20.50 23.10 12.08
C ILE A 247 20.39 24.21 13.13
#